data_AF-A0A964I403-F1
#
_entry.id   AF-A0A964I403-F1
#
_cell.length_a   1.000
_cell.length_b   1.000
_cell.length_c   1.000
_cell.angle_alpha   90.00
_cell.angle_beta   90.00
_cell.angle_gamma   90.00
#
_symmetry.space_group_name_H-M   'P 1'
#
loop_
_entity.id
_entity.type
_entity.pdbx_description
1 polymer ?
#
loop_
_entity_poly.entity_id
_entity_poly.type
_entity_poly.pdbx_seq_one_letter_code
_entity_poly.pdbx_strand_id
1 'polypeptide(L)'
;MRGGVKVTTTTNEVGTQARSADRRSGIFPIIRQVAADLIGATGRRNLPALLTERLGQLAGVRSIRLNEISATMPSRSRQPVRARDYVAYVVPVKEPGRQVMLEAAFDSRHGPDEWTCQLIEASAYLASLLMEAERLANSPPALTAADRDGAAPLIGSSDTMQALRDRVERVASTDFTVLIEGESGVGKELVARQIHELGRRRQGAFVAINCAALVETLIEAELFGIEERTATGVRGRRGKFEHADGGTLFLDEVSDLSMAAQAKLLRAIQDFTVERVGGNCARRIDTRIVAATNRPLAELVEQGLFRTDLFYRLSGVEICVPPLRRRKSDILELAQYFLARHEGRGRLTMTAAAIDALIAYDWPGNVRELERMLEGAIATAESRTISVDDLPVSLRGIYGDVLVPAFRLGDTMRAWGSRYARLVLEKNAGNKRQACRMLDISYHTLNAYLRYCPRPSAPHAEAVGDLVSPR
;
A
#
# COMPACT_ATOMS: atom_id res chain seq x y z
N MET A 1 49.97 -49.29 -19.75
CA MET A 1 50.49 -48.29 -20.72
C MET A 1 49.51 -48.18 -21.88
N ARG A 2 49.51 -47.00 -22.51
CA ARG A 2 48.55 -46.46 -23.48
C ARG A 2 48.52 -47.17 -24.84
N GLY A 3 47.44 -46.91 -25.56
CA GLY A 3 47.26 -47.06 -27.01
C GLY A 3 46.01 -47.90 -27.27
N GLY A 4 44.86 -47.40 -27.73
CA GLY A 4 44.57 -46.35 -28.69
C GLY A 4 43.81 -47.01 -29.84
N VAL A 5 42.63 -46.49 -30.21
CA VAL A 5 42.00 -46.48 -31.55
C VAL A 5 40.49 -46.19 -31.41
N LYS A 6 40.02 -45.13 -32.11
CA LYS A 6 38.61 -44.86 -32.42
C LYS A 6 38.15 -45.91 -33.45
N VAL A 7 36.99 -46.52 -33.22
CA VAL A 7 36.22 -47.19 -34.29
C VAL A 7 34.76 -46.75 -34.19
N THR A 8 34.35 -45.93 -35.16
CA THR A 8 32.96 -45.73 -35.58
C THR A 8 32.51 -46.91 -36.41
N THR A 9 31.38 -47.53 -36.04
CA THR A 9 30.43 -48.22 -36.95
C THR A 9 29.21 -48.61 -36.12
N THR A 10 28.09 -47.88 -36.26
CA THR A 10 26.83 -48.32 -36.91
C THR A 10 26.04 -49.44 -36.20
N THR A 11 24.84 -49.04 -35.75
CA THR A 11 23.54 -49.75 -35.79
C THR A 11 23.49 -51.23 -35.39
N ASN A 12 22.78 -51.55 -34.30
CA ASN A 12 21.36 -51.94 -34.42
C ASN A 12 20.67 -52.19 -33.06
N GLU A 13 19.55 -51.50 -32.91
CA GLU A 13 18.27 -51.89 -32.30
C GLU A 13 18.27 -53.00 -31.23
N VAL A 14 18.60 -52.58 -30.01
CA VAL A 14 17.99 -53.13 -28.80
C VAL A 14 17.25 -51.98 -28.13
N GLY A 15 15.99 -52.17 -27.74
CA GLY A 15 15.40 -51.35 -26.68
C GLY A 15 14.08 -50.70 -27.03
N THR A 16 13.01 -51.48 -27.01
CA THR A 16 11.66 -50.91 -26.85
C THR A 16 11.19 -50.98 -25.38
N GLN A 17 11.70 -51.93 -24.58
CA GLN A 17 11.32 -52.05 -23.16
C GLN A 17 12.28 -51.32 -22.19
N ALA A 18 13.58 -51.22 -22.50
CA ALA A 18 14.53 -50.51 -21.64
C ALA A 18 14.42 -48.97 -21.73
N ARG A 19 13.89 -48.43 -22.84
CA ARG A 19 13.84 -46.98 -23.10
C ARG A 19 12.69 -46.25 -22.39
N SER A 20 11.64 -46.95 -21.96
CA SER A 20 10.49 -46.31 -21.28
C SER A 20 10.76 -46.04 -19.79
N ALA A 21 11.54 -46.91 -19.13
CA ALA A 21 11.93 -46.73 -17.73
C ALA A 21 12.84 -45.49 -17.53
N ASP A 22 13.76 -45.27 -18.47
CA ASP A 22 14.74 -44.17 -18.42
C ASP A 22 14.11 -42.79 -18.76
N ARG A 23 12.92 -42.77 -19.38
CA ARG A 23 12.15 -41.54 -19.59
C ARG A 23 11.32 -41.13 -18.38
N ARG A 24 10.85 -42.11 -17.58
CA ARG A 24 10.06 -41.86 -16.37
C ARG A 24 10.88 -41.25 -15.23
N SER A 25 12.17 -41.60 -15.16
CA SER A 25 13.12 -41.05 -14.19
C SER A 25 13.44 -39.56 -14.42
N GLY A 26 13.23 -39.05 -15.64
CA GLY A 26 13.56 -37.66 -16.00
C GLY A 26 12.59 -36.58 -15.49
N ILE A 27 11.30 -36.90 -15.27
CA ILE A 27 10.32 -35.88 -14.85
C ILE A 27 10.28 -35.63 -13.34
N PHE A 28 10.52 -36.65 -12.52
CA PHE A 28 10.53 -36.51 -11.06
C PHE A 28 11.55 -35.46 -10.57
N PRO A 29 12.78 -35.36 -11.12
CA PRO A 29 13.71 -34.28 -10.82
C PRO A 29 13.16 -32.90 -11.19
N ILE A 30 12.45 -32.76 -12.33
CA ILE A 30 11.86 -31.50 -12.77
C ILE A 30 10.78 -31.05 -11.79
N ILE A 31 9.85 -31.95 -11.44
CA ILE A 31 8.77 -31.66 -10.48
C ILE A 31 9.37 -31.34 -9.10
N ARG A 32 10.36 -32.12 -8.65
CA ARG A 32 11.03 -31.90 -7.36
C ARG A 32 11.73 -30.55 -7.30
N GLN A 33 12.37 -30.11 -8.39
CA GLN A 33 13.07 -28.84 -8.45
C GLN A 33 12.09 -27.65 -8.53
N VAL A 34 11.04 -27.74 -9.35
CA VAL A 34 9.98 -26.72 -9.39
C VAL A 34 9.29 -26.60 -8.03
N ALA A 35 9.06 -27.71 -7.34
CA ALA A 35 8.55 -27.73 -5.98
C ALA A 35 9.54 -27.10 -4.98
N ALA A 36 10.84 -27.39 -5.09
CA ALA A 36 11.86 -26.77 -4.24
C ALA A 36 11.98 -25.25 -4.46
N ASP A 37 11.92 -24.79 -5.71
CA ASP A 37 11.99 -23.36 -6.03
C ASP A 37 10.71 -22.61 -5.61
N LEU A 38 9.53 -23.25 -5.67
CA LEU A 38 8.30 -22.75 -5.04
C LEU A 38 8.42 -22.62 -3.53
N ILE A 39 9.01 -23.62 -2.87
CA ILE A 39 9.19 -23.65 -1.40
C ILE A 39 10.25 -22.63 -0.95
N GLY A 40 11.27 -22.37 -1.78
CA GLY A 40 12.38 -21.45 -1.49
C GLY A 40 12.20 -20.02 -2.01
N ALA A 41 11.06 -19.68 -2.61
CA ALA A 41 10.85 -18.39 -3.25
C ALA A 41 10.72 -17.22 -2.23
N THR A 42 11.85 -16.61 -1.87
CA THR A 42 11.94 -15.21 -1.40
C THR A 42 12.35 -14.24 -2.51
N GLY A 43 12.19 -14.61 -3.79
CA GLY A 43 12.54 -13.76 -4.93
C GLY A 43 11.71 -14.06 -6.17
N ARG A 44 11.20 -13.00 -6.82
CA ARG A 44 10.45 -13.03 -8.09
C ARG A 44 11.25 -13.76 -9.17
N ARG A 45 10.85 -15.00 -9.50
CA ARG A 45 11.30 -15.72 -10.68
C ARG A 45 10.07 -16.15 -11.48
N ASN A 46 10.14 -16.07 -12.81
CA ASN A 46 9.09 -16.50 -13.74
C ASN A 46 9.04 -18.04 -13.78
N LEU A 47 8.27 -18.63 -12.87
CA LEU A 47 8.12 -20.07 -12.66
C LEU A 47 7.56 -20.79 -13.90
N PRO A 48 6.61 -20.22 -14.66
CA PRO A 48 6.19 -20.79 -15.95
C PRO A 48 7.33 -20.90 -16.97
N ALA A 49 8.25 -19.93 -17.02
CA ALA A 49 9.41 -19.97 -17.92
C ALA A 49 10.44 -21.04 -17.50
N LEU A 50 10.64 -21.23 -16.20
CA LEU A 50 11.53 -22.29 -15.68
C LEU A 50 10.99 -23.69 -15.99
N LEU A 51 9.67 -23.88 -15.88
CA LEU A 51 9.00 -25.13 -16.25
C LEU A 51 9.21 -25.44 -17.73
N THR A 52 9.02 -24.48 -18.63
CA THR A 52 9.22 -24.70 -20.08
C THR A 52 10.68 -24.99 -20.42
N GLU A 53 11.64 -24.28 -19.84
CA GLU A 53 13.07 -24.54 -20.04
C GLU A 53 13.45 -26.00 -19.69
N ARG A 54 12.93 -26.50 -18.57
CA ARG A 54 13.24 -27.86 -18.09
C ARG A 54 12.54 -28.95 -18.87
N LEU A 55 11.29 -28.72 -19.29
CA LEU A 55 10.59 -29.64 -20.19
C LEU A 55 11.28 -29.75 -21.56
N GLY A 56 11.94 -28.68 -22.01
CA GLY A 56 12.75 -28.70 -23.23
C GLY A 56 13.97 -29.61 -23.18
N GLN A 57 14.38 -30.08 -22.00
CA GLN A 57 15.51 -31.01 -21.81
C GLN A 57 15.09 -32.49 -21.88
N LEU A 58 13.80 -32.77 -22.02
CA LEU A 58 13.29 -34.14 -22.17
C LEU A 58 13.67 -34.71 -23.54
N ALA A 59 14.06 -35.99 -23.54
CA ALA A 59 14.52 -36.68 -24.74
C ALA A 59 13.47 -36.67 -25.85
N GLY A 60 13.83 -36.13 -27.03
CA GLY A 60 12.97 -36.08 -28.22
C GLY A 60 12.20 -34.78 -28.42
N VAL A 61 12.15 -33.88 -27.43
CA VAL A 61 11.60 -32.53 -27.58
C VAL A 61 12.64 -31.63 -28.24
N ARG A 62 12.29 -31.02 -29.38
CA ARG A 62 13.14 -30.05 -30.08
C ARG A 62 12.92 -28.63 -29.57
N SER A 63 11.68 -28.29 -29.26
CA SER A 63 11.31 -26.99 -28.68
C SER A 63 10.00 -27.09 -27.93
N ILE A 64 9.91 -26.41 -26.80
CA ILE A 64 8.66 -26.22 -26.07
C ILE A 64 8.48 -24.74 -25.77
N ARG A 65 7.26 -24.22 -25.99
CA ARG A 65 6.91 -22.82 -25.78
C ARG A 65 5.55 -22.69 -25.16
N LEU A 66 5.39 -21.66 -24.35
CA LEU A 66 4.14 -21.31 -23.72
C LEU A 66 3.76 -19.92 -24.23
N ASN A 67 2.73 -19.87 -25.06
CA ASN A 67 2.36 -18.69 -25.84
C ASN A 67 0.95 -18.23 -25.45
N GLU A 68 0.76 -16.91 -25.36
CA GLU A 68 -0.56 -16.32 -25.26
C GLU A 68 -1.23 -16.27 -26.64
N ILE A 69 -2.50 -16.65 -26.70
CA ILE A 69 -3.29 -16.67 -27.93
C ILE A 69 -4.53 -15.79 -27.75
N SER A 70 -4.95 -15.11 -28.83
CA SER A 70 -6.16 -14.27 -28.81
C SER A 70 -7.42 -15.14 -28.66
N ALA A 71 -8.34 -14.69 -27.79
CA ALA A 71 -9.55 -15.39 -27.38
C ALA A 71 -10.64 -15.58 -28.47
N THR A 72 -10.30 -15.40 -29.75
CA THR A 72 -11.21 -15.56 -30.90
C THR A 72 -11.35 -17.00 -31.39
N MET A 73 -10.61 -17.95 -30.82
CA MET A 73 -10.84 -19.38 -31.04
C MET A 73 -11.96 -19.90 -30.13
N PRO A 74 -13.00 -20.57 -30.66
CA PRO A 74 -14.12 -21.05 -29.85
C PRO A 74 -13.64 -22.03 -28.79
N SER A 75 -14.17 -21.91 -27.57
CA SER A 75 -13.90 -22.72 -26.37
C SER A 75 -14.22 -24.22 -26.51
N ARG A 76 -14.38 -24.72 -27.74
CA ARG A 76 -14.77 -26.08 -28.08
C ARG A 76 -13.55 -26.89 -28.51
N SER A 77 -12.78 -27.27 -27.50
CA SER A 77 -12.27 -28.62 -27.26
C SER A 77 -11.04 -28.50 -26.37
N ARG A 78 -11.14 -28.99 -25.13
CA ARG A 78 -10.00 -29.14 -24.20
C ARG A 78 -9.08 -30.30 -24.63
N GLN A 79 -9.14 -30.73 -25.89
CA GLN A 79 -8.40 -31.88 -26.36
C GLN A 79 -7.07 -31.42 -26.97
N PRO A 80 -5.97 -32.15 -26.72
CA PRO A 80 -4.68 -31.83 -27.32
C PRO A 80 -4.76 -31.89 -28.84
N VAL A 81 -4.25 -30.86 -29.51
CA VAL A 81 -4.02 -30.91 -30.95
C VAL A 81 -2.73 -31.68 -31.17
N ARG A 82 -2.83 -32.87 -31.79
CA ARG A 82 -1.70 -33.76 -32.03
C ARG A 82 -1.45 -33.90 -33.54
N ALA A 83 -0.20 -33.67 -33.94
CA ALA A 83 0.31 -33.96 -35.27
C ALA A 83 1.59 -34.80 -35.16
N ARG A 84 2.13 -35.25 -36.30
CA ARG A 84 3.18 -36.28 -36.38
C ARG A 84 4.45 -35.96 -35.57
N ASP A 85 4.78 -34.68 -35.45
CA ASP A 85 5.96 -34.15 -34.77
C ASP A 85 5.60 -32.97 -33.84
N TYR A 86 4.34 -32.83 -33.46
CA TYR A 86 3.86 -31.65 -32.77
C TYR A 86 2.67 -31.94 -31.84
N VAL A 87 2.69 -31.34 -30.64
CA VAL A 87 1.59 -31.40 -29.67
C VAL A 87 1.34 -30.01 -29.11
N ALA A 88 0.09 -29.56 -29.15
CA ALA A 88 -0.34 -28.32 -28.50
C ALA A 88 -1.51 -28.57 -27.55
N TYR A 89 -1.48 -27.91 -26.40
CA TYR A 89 -2.52 -28.01 -25.38
C TYR A 89 -2.87 -26.67 -24.76
N VAL A 90 -4.18 -26.36 -24.69
CA VAL A 90 -4.68 -25.11 -24.11
C VAL A 90 -4.55 -25.18 -22.60
N VAL A 91 -3.72 -24.32 -22.03
CA VAL A 91 -3.55 -24.17 -20.59
C VAL A 91 -4.81 -23.53 -20.02
N PRO A 92 -5.52 -24.18 -19.07
CA PRO A 92 -6.72 -23.61 -18.48
C PRO A 92 -6.35 -22.46 -17.54
N VAL A 93 -6.62 -21.21 -17.91
CA VAL A 93 -6.37 -20.03 -17.06
C VAL A 93 -7.69 -19.47 -16.55
N LYS A 94 -7.73 -19.02 -15.28
CA LYS A 94 -8.95 -18.44 -14.66
C LYS A 94 -9.24 -16.99 -15.09
N GLU A 95 -8.28 -16.30 -15.69
CA GLU A 95 -8.44 -14.91 -16.14
C GLU A 95 -9.38 -14.81 -17.35
N PRO A 96 -10.47 -14.03 -17.27
CA PRO A 96 -11.41 -13.90 -18.38
C PRO A 96 -10.74 -13.21 -19.59
N GLY A 97 -10.82 -13.86 -20.76
CA GLY A 97 -10.30 -13.32 -22.04
C GLY A 97 -8.83 -13.61 -22.32
N ARG A 98 -8.09 -14.23 -21.40
CA ARG A 98 -6.71 -14.68 -21.63
C ARG A 98 -6.70 -16.17 -21.93
N GLN A 99 -6.18 -16.55 -23.09
CA GLN A 99 -5.95 -17.96 -23.44
C GLN A 99 -4.46 -18.19 -23.62
N VAL A 100 -3.98 -19.29 -23.07
CA VAL A 100 -2.57 -19.67 -23.06
C VAL A 100 -2.45 -21.06 -23.65
N MET A 101 -1.46 -21.29 -24.50
CA MET A 101 -1.21 -22.57 -25.16
C MET A 101 0.21 -23.04 -24.86
N LEU A 102 0.36 -24.31 -24.45
CA LEU A 102 1.64 -24.99 -24.36
C LEU A 102 1.87 -25.81 -25.63
N GLU A 103 2.94 -25.50 -26.35
CA GLU A 103 3.27 -26.06 -27.66
C GLU A 103 4.61 -26.76 -27.62
N ALA A 104 4.67 -28.02 -28.04
CA ALA A 104 5.89 -28.82 -28.09
C ALA A 104 6.10 -29.44 -29.47
N ALA A 105 7.30 -29.27 -30.03
CA ALA A 105 7.72 -29.86 -31.29
C ALA A 105 8.77 -30.95 -31.03
N PHE A 106 8.73 -32.02 -31.83
CA PHE A 106 9.50 -33.25 -31.67
C PHE A 106 10.38 -33.54 -32.88
N ASP A 107 11.41 -34.36 -32.70
CA ASP A 107 12.22 -34.85 -33.82
C ASP A 107 11.42 -35.87 -34.67
N SER A 108 11.42 -35.67 -35.98
CA SER A 108 10.60 -36.39 -36.97
C SER A 108 10.85 -37.90 -37.02
N ARG A 109 11.99 -38.37 -36.50
CA ARG A 109 12.36 -39.79 -36.49
C ARG A 109 11.66 -40.58 -35.39
N HIS A 110 11.24 -39.92 -34.32
CA HIS A 110 10.49 -40.53 -33.22
C HIS A 110 9.39 -39.54 -32.81
N GLY A 111 8.23 -39.65 -33.46
CA GLY A 111 7.05 -38.83 -33.11
C GLY A 111 6.65 -39.02 -31.63
N PRO A 112 5.82 -38.11 -31.09
CA PRO A 112 5.48 -38.14 -29.68
C PRO A 112 4.72 -39.43 -29.36
N ASP A 113 5.30 -40.26 -28.49
CA ASP A 113 4.60 -41.42 -27.97
C ASP A 113 3.48 -40.97 -27.01
N GLU A 114 2.58 -41.90 -26.70
CA GLU A 114 1.41 -41.61 -25.87
C GLU A 114 1.80 -41.09 -24.49
N TRP A 115 2.89 -41.61 -23.93
CA TRP A 115 3.45 -41.15 -22.66
C TRP A 115 3.88 -39.68 -22.73
N THR A 116 4.57 -39.28 -23.79
CA THR A 116 5.06 -37.91 -23.97
C THR A 116 3.91 -36.93 -24.22
N CYS A 117 2.86 -37.37 -24.90
CA CYS A 117 1.63 -36.59 -25.04
C CYS A 117 0.96 -36.34 -23.68
N GLN A 118 0.81 -37.39 -22.86
CA GLN A 118 0.25 -37.28 -21.50
C GLN A 118 1.11 -36.38 -20.60
N LEU A 119 2.43 -36.40 -20.80
CA LEU A 119 3.38 -35.58 -20.06
C LEU A 119 3.19 -34.08 -20.31
N ILE A 120 3.01 -33.70 -21.58
CA ILE A 120 2.79 -32.31 -21.98
C ILE A 120 1.44 -31.83 -21.46
N GLU A 121 0.41 -32.67 -21.55
CA GLU A 121 -0.91 -32.37 -21.03
C GLU A 121 -0.87 -32.12 -19.52
N ALA A 122 -0.23 -33.01 -18.74
CA ALA A 122 -0.02 -32.81 -17.31
C ALA A 122 0.80 -31.54 -17.00
N SER A 123 1.81 -31.25 -17.82
CA SER A 123 2.65 -30.05 -17.67
C SER A 123 1.88 -28.76 -17.93
N ALA A 124 0.90 -28.78 -18.84
CA ALA A 124 0.03 -27.64 -19.08
C ALA A 124 -0.86 -27.32 -17.86
N TYR A 125 -1.36 -28.35 -17.16
CA TYR A 125 -2.06 -28.16 -15.89
C TYR A 125 -1.14 -27.60 -14.79
N LEU A 126 0.10 -28.07 -14.71
CA LEU A 126 1.08 -27.50 -13.77
C LEU A 126 1.40 -26.04 -14.11
N ALA A 127 1.54 -25.70 -15.39
CA ALA A 127 1.74 -24.33 -15.83
C ALA A 127 0.56 -23.42 -15.42
N SER A 128 -0.69 -23.90 -15.56
CA SER A 128 -1.88 -23.21 -15.07
C SER A 128 -1.81 -22.91 -13.56
N LEU A 129 -1.44 -23.90 -12.76
CA LEU A 129 -1.31 -23.74 -11.31
C LEU A 129 -0.20 -22.75 -10.93
N LEU A 130 0.95 -22.79 -11.62
CA LEU A 130 2.05 -21.86 -11.40
C LEU A 130 1.69 -20.42 -11.78
N MET A 131 0.99 -20.24 -12.90
CA MET A 131 0.50 -18.92 -13.33
C MET A 131 -0.50 -18.34 -12.32
N GLU A 132 -1.39 -19.17 -11.77
CA GLU A 132 -2.32 -18.73 -10.72
C GLU A 132 -1.59 -18.42 -9.40
N ALA A 133 -0.57 -19.19 -9.03
CA ALA A 133 0.26 -18.91 -7.86
C ALA A 133 1.03 -17.60 -7.99
N GLU A 134 1.63 -17.31 -9.16
CA GLU A 134 2.26 -16.01 -9.44
C GLU A 134 1.24 -14.87 -9.45
N ARG A 135 0.04 -15.10 -9.99
CA ARG A 135 -1.03 -14.12 -9.96
C ARG A 135 -1.45 -13.80 -8.53
N LEU A 136 -1.59 -14.81 -7.66
CA LEU A 136 -1.94 -14.62 -6.25
C LEU A 136 -0.81 -13.95 -5.46
N ALA A 137 0.45 -14.28 -5.75
CA ALA A 137 1.61 -13.64 -5.12
C ALA A 137 1.84 -12.19 -5.59
N ASN A 138 1.47 -11.86 -6.83
CA ASN A 138 1.61 -10.52 -7.40
C ASN A 138 0.30 -9.70 -7.37
N SER A 139 -0.82 -10.29 -6.96
CA SER A 139 -2.03 -9.54 -6.64
C SER A 139 -1.82 -8.85 -5.30
N PRO A 140 -2.07 -7.53 -5.17
CA PRO A 140 -2.12 -6.93 -3.83
C PRO A 140 -3.15 -7.70 -2.99
N PRO A 141 -2.92 -7.87 -1.68
CA PRO A 141 -3.81 -8.66 -0.86
C PRO A 141 -5.23 -8.13 -1.03
N ALA A 142 -6.13 -9.00 -1.49
CA ALA A 142 -7.55 -8.78 -1.32
C ALA A 142 -7.76 -8.42 0.15
N LEU A 143 -8.53 -7.36 0.41
CA LEU A 143 -8.93 -6.89 1.72
C LEU A 143 -9.57 -8.06 2.50
N THR A 144 -8.76 -8.88 3.15
CA THR A 144 -9.24 -10.01 3.95
C THR A 144 -9.11 -9.66 5.42
N ALA A 145 -10.27 -9.62 6.07
CA ALA A 145 -10.46 -9.96 7.47
C ALA A 145 -9.83 -9.04 8.54
N ALA A 146 -10.07 -7.73 8.42
CA ALA A 146 -9.92 -6.78 9.55
C ALA A 146 -11.26 -6.48 10.25
N ASP A 147 -12.22 -7.41 10.21
CA ASP A 147 -13.56 -7.26 10.82
C ASP A 147 -13.64 -7.88 12.22
N ARG A 148 -12.48 -8.00 12.89
CA ARG A 148 -12.42 -8.21 14.34
C ARG A 148 -11.90 -6.88 14.92
N ASP A 149 -12.84 -6.07 15.40
CA ASP A 149 -12.64 -4.79 16.11
C ASP A 149 -12.25 -3.54 15.30
N GLY A 150 -12.64 -3.44 14.03
CA GLY A 150 -12.69 -2.16 13.32
C GLY A 150 -11.33 -1.45 13.10
N ALA A 151 -10.22 -2.17 13.20
CA ALA A 151 -8.90 -1.63 12.93
C ALA A 151 -8.66 -1.51 11.42
N ALA A 152 -8.68 -0.29 10.89
CA ALA A 152 -8.28 -0.04 9.52
C ALA A 152 -6.77 -0.36 9.34
N PRO A 153 -6.36 -1.07 8.29
CA PRO A 153 -4.94 -1.36 8.05
C PRO A 153 -4.13 -0.09 7.76
N LEU A 154 -2.83 -0.10 8.10
CA LEU A 154 -1.89 0.94 7.65
C LEU A 154 -1.64 0.81 6.13
N ILE A 155 -2.27 1.68 5.35
CA ILE A 155 -2.14 1.75 3.89
C ILE A 155 -0.90 2.56 3.48
N GLY A 156 -0.24 2.13 2.39
CA GLY A 156 0.85 2.85 1.72
C GLY A 156 2.03 1.95 1.40
N SER A 157 2.48 1.97 0.14
CA SER A 157 3.63 1.19 -0.34
C SER A 157 4.95 1.96 -0.33
N SER A 158 4.97 3.25 0.02
CA SER A 158 6.19 4.04 0.11
C SER A 158 7.26 3.43 1.02
N ASP A 159 8.53 3.66 0.69
CA ASP A 159 9.67 3.21 1.50
C ASP A 159 9.57 3.72 2.95
N THR A 160 9.05 4.94 3.14
CA THR A 160 8.80 5.52 4.46
C THR A 160 7.78 4.72 5.27
N MET A 161 6.70 4.25 4.62
CA MET A 161 5.70 3.40 5.26
C MET A 161 6.20 1.98 5.50
N GLN A 162 7.04 1.44 4.62
CA GLN A 162 7.71 0.16 4.86
C GLN A 162 8.62 0.25 6.09
N ALA A 163 9.48 1.26 6.17
CA ALA A 163 10.35 1.48 7.32
C ALA A 163 9.55 1.68 8.63
N LEU A 164 8.40 2.36 8.57
CA LEU A 164 7.49 2.49 9.71
C LEU A 164 6.94 1.13 10.15
N ARG A 165 6.47 0.30 9.23
CA ARG A 165 5.97 -1.06 9.54
C ARG A 165 7.06 -1.93 10.16
N ASP A 166 8.26 -1.94 9.59
CA ASP A 166 9.40 -2.69 10.12
C ASP A 166 9.80 -2.23 11.53
N ARG A 167 9.64 -0.93 11.82
CA ARG A 167 9.86 -0.39 13.16
C ARG A 167 8.76 -0.84 14.12
N VAL A 168 7.50 -0.76 13.70
CA VAL A 168 6.34 -1.21 14.48
C VAL A 168 6.45 -2.68 14.85
N GLU A 169 6.78 -3.55 13.89
CA GLU A 169 6.96 -5.00 14.14
C GLU A 169 8.04 -5.28 15.18
N ARG A 170 9.21 -4.64 15.06
CA ARG A 170 10.29 -4.79 16.04
C ARG A 170 9.86 -4.31 17.42
N VAL A 171 9.20 -3.16 17.51
CA VAL A 171 8.76 -2.57 18.79
C VAL A 171 7.65 -3.38 19.44
N ALA A 172 6.73 -3.94 18.64
CA ALA A 172 5.64 -4.77 19.13
C ALA A 172 6.13 -6.00 19.91
N SER A 173 7.27 -6.57 19.51
CA SER A 173 7.89 -7.73 20.19
C SER A 173 8.43 -7.45 21.59
N THR A 174 8.60 -6.17 21.95
CA THR A 174 9.10 -5.70 23.25
C THR A 174 7.96 -5.21 24.14
N ASP A 175 8.24 -5.07 25.44
CA ASP A 175 7.28 -4.51 26.42
C ASP A 175 7.60 -3.06 26.81
N PHE A 176 8.49 -2.39 26.05
CA PHE A 176 8.85 -1.00 26.30
C PHE A 176 7.69 -0.04 26.04
N THR A 177 7.72 1.08 26.76
CA THR A 177 6.87 2.23 26.47
C THR A 177 7.20 2.78 25.09
N VAL A 178 6.17 3.16 24.35
CA VAL A 178 6.31 3.69 22.99
C VAL A 178 5.75 5.09 22.92
N LEU A 179 6.53 6.02 22.39
CA LEU A 179 6.08 7.37 22.07
C LEU A 179 5.91 7.50 20.55
N ILE A 180 4.69 7.79 20.12
CA ILE A 180 4.32 7.99 18.72
C ILE A 180 4.19 9.49 18.46
N GLU A 181 5.10 10.03 17.67
CA GLU A 181 5.08 11.43 17.28
C GLU A 181 4.55 11.59 15.86
N GLY A 182 3.75 12.61 15.62
CA GLY A 182 3.30 12.95 14.27
C GLY A 182 2.12 13.90 14.30
N GLU A 183 1.90 14.59 13.19
CA GLU A 183 0.83 15.58 13.07
C GLU A 183 -0.57 14.99 13.34
N SER A 184 -1.56 15.86 13.54
CA SER A 184 -2.94 15.40 13.66
C SER A 184 -3.40 14.76 12.34
N GLY A 185 -4.17 13.68 12.43
CA GLY A 185 -4.75 13.00 11.27
C GLY A 185 -3.80 12.10 10.47
N VAL A 186 -2.56 11.83 10.90
CA VAL A 186 -1.62 10.94 10.18
C VAL A 186 -1.88 9.44 10.38
N GLY A 187 -2.71 9.07 11.38
CA GLY A 187 -3.02 7.68 11.73
C GLY A 187 -2.28 7.13 12.94
N LYS A 188 -1.91 7.96 13.93
CA LYS A 188 -1.18 7.52 15.15
C LYS A 188 -1.90 6.40 15.93
N GLU A 189 -3.23 6.47 16.01
CA GLU A 189 -4.03 5.41 16.66
C GLU A 189 -3.90 4.07 15.93
N LEU A 190 -3.88 4.07 14.59
CA LEU A 190 -3.69 2.84 13.81
C LEU A 190 -2.32 2.22 14.06
N VAL A 191 -1.27 3.05 14.18
CA VAL A 191 0.07 2.60 14.56
C VAL A 191 0.05 1.98 15.97
N ALA A 192 -0.61 2.62 16.94
CA ALA A 192 -0.72 2.10 18.30
C ALA A 192 -1.48 0.76 18.37
N ARG A 193 -2.58 0.64 17.61
CA ARG A 193 -3.34 -0.61 17.48
C ARG A 193 -2.48 -1.71 16.87
N GLN A 194 -1.74 -1.42 15.81
CA GLN A 194 -0.87 -2.40 15.18
C GLN A 194 0.27 -2.88 16.11
N ILE A 195 0.82 -1.99 16.94
CA ILE A 195 1.78 -2.37 18.00
C ILE A 195 1.14 -3.34 19.00
N HIS A 196 -0.11 -3.10 19.39
CA HIS A 196 -0.84 -3.98 20.31
C HIS A 196 -1.13 -5.35 19.68
N GLU A 197 -1.68 -5.38 18.47
CA GLU A 197 -2.09 -6.60 17.75
C GLU A 197 -0.90 -7.53 17.45
N LEU A 198 0.25 -6.95 17.09
CA LEU A 198 1.50 -7.69 16.85
C LEU A 198 2.25 -8.04 18.15
N GLY A 199 1.85 -7.44 19.28
CA GLY A 199 2.54 -7.58 20.54
C GLY A 199 2.15 -8.81 21.35
N ARG A 200 2.89 -9.05 22.43
CA ARG A 200 2.63 -10.16 23.39
C ARG A 200 1.28 -10.04 24.09
N ARG A 201 0.83 -8.80 24.32
CA ARG A 201 -0.42 -8.46 25.04
C ARG A 201 -1.65 -8.35 24.13
N ARG A 202 -1.59 -8.84 22.88
CA ARG A 202 -2.70 -8.80 21.89
C ARG A 202 -4.01 -9.47 22.31
N GLN A 203 -3.97 -10.33 23.35
CA GLN A 203 -5.17 -10.95 23.92
C GLN A 203 -5.81 -10.11 25.03
N GLY A 204 -5.07 -9.14 25.58
CA GLY A 204 -5.57 -8.20 26.57
C GLY A 204 -6.32 -7.04 25.92
N ALA A 205 -6.96 -6.21 26.75
CA ALA A 205 -7.73 -5.07 26.23
C ALA A 205 -6.81 -3.99 25.62
N PHE A 206 -7.21 -3.45 24.46
CA PHE A 206 -6.70 -2.19 23.94
C PHE A 206 -7.61 -1.05 24.40
N VAL A 207 -7.14 -0.23 25.33
CA VAL A 207 -7.90 0.89 25.89
C VAL A 207 -7.31 2.19 25.37
N ALA A 208 -8.06 2.91 24.55
CA ALA A 208 -7.67 4.23 24.06
C ALA A 208 -8.33 5.34 24.89
N ILE A 209 -7.57 6.40 25.17
CA ILE A 209 -8.04 7.65 25.75
C ILE A 209 -7.42 8.82 24.98
N ASN A 210 -8.25 9.78 24.57
CA ASN A 210 -7.79 11.05 24.05
C ASN A 210 -7.74 12.05 25.21
N CYS A 211 -6.55 12.54 25.53
CA CYS A 211 -6.32 13.46 26.65
C CYS A 211 -6.83 14.87 26.37
N ALA A 212 -6.89 15.31 25.11
CA ALA A 212 -7.42 16.63 24.74
C ALA A 212 -8.96 16.69 24.73
N ALA A 213 -9.63 15.54 24.59
CA ALA A 213 -11.09 15.47 24.53
C ALA A 213 -11.77 15.58 25.91
N LEU A 214 -11.01 15.50 27.01
CA LEU A 214 -11.53 15.50 28.38
C LEU A 214 -11.28 16.83 29.07
N VAL A 215 -12.25 17.27 29.85
CA VAL A 215 -12.06 18.39 30.79
C VAL A 215 -11.02 17.96 31.83
N GLU A 216 -10.12 18.87 32.20
CA GLU A 216 -9.03 18.61 33.15
C GLU A 216 -9.51 17.94 34.45
N THR A 217 -10.67 18.35 34.97
CA THR A 217 -11.26 17.80 36.20
C THR A 217 -11.71 16.34 36.06
N LEU A 218 -11.98 15.87 34.84
CA LEU A 218 -12.45 14.52 34.55
C LEU A 218 -11.33 13.56 34.14
N ILE A 219 -10.18 14.08 33.72
CA ILE A 219 -9.09 13.23 33.21
C ILE A 219 -8.56 12.28 34.28
N GLU A 220 -8.46 12.76 35.53
CA GLU A 220 -8.01 11.94 36.64
C GLU A 220 -9.01 10.83 36.97
N ALA A 221 -10.30 11.17 36.99
CA ALA A 221 -11.37 10.23 37.25
C ALA A 221 -11.50 9.17 36.15
N GLU A 222 -11.31 9.53 34.88
CA GLU A 222 -11.28 8.58 33.77
C GLU A 222 -10.04 7.69 33.82
N LEU A 223 -8.84 8.25 33.98
CA LEU A 223 -7.59 7.48 34.01
C LEU A 223 -7.53 6.52 35.21
N PHE A 224 -7.76 7.04 36.41
CA PHE A 224 -7.50 6.32 37.67
C PHE A 224 -8.76 5.75 38.33
N GLY A 225 -9.94 6.23 37.96
CA GLY A 225 -11.21 5.82 38.57
C GLY A 225 -11.56 6.63 39.81
N ILE A 226 -12.75 6.40 40.34
CA ILE A 226 -13.28 7.06 41.54
C ILE A 226 -13.59 5.99 42.58
N GLU A 227 -13.14 6.21 43.82
CA GLU A 227 -13.47 5.34 44.93
C GLU A 227 -14.95 5.45 45.29
N GLU A 228 -15.55 4.38 45.83
CA GLU A 228 -16.92 4.51 46.32
C GLU A 228 -16.93 5.49 47.51
N ARG A 229 -17.95 6.36 47.57
CA ARG A 229 -18.17 7.30 48.69
C ARG A 229 -17.16 8.46 48.82
N THR A 230 -16.43 8.79 47.76
CA THR A 230 -15.60 10.01 47.72
C THR A 230 -16.43 11.29 47.95
N ALA A 231 -17.69 11.30 47.52
CA ALA A 231 -18.68 12.35 47.82
C ALA A 231 -20.10 11.76 47.90
N THR A 232 -21.03 12.48 48.52
CA THR A 232 -22.44 12.06 48.64
C THR A 232 -23.07 11.83 47.27
N GLY A 233 -23.55 10.61 47.01
CA GLY A 233 -24.21 10.23 45.76
C GLY A 233 -23.29 9.69 44.66
N VAL A 234 -21.97 9.62 44.87
CA VAL A 234 -21.01 9.10 43.88
C VAL A 234 -20.86 7.59 44.00
N ARG A 235 -21.16 6.86 42.92
CA ARG A 235 -20.87 5.43 42.79
C ARG A 235 -19.43 5.24 42.32
N GLY A 236 -18.71 4.29 42.92
CA GLY A 236 -17.34 3.97 42.53
C GLY A 236 -17.25 3.48 41.07
N ARG A 237 -16.18 3.87 40.37
CA ARG A 237 -15.95 3.54 38.96
C ARG A 237 -14.49 3.17 38.73
N ARG A 238 -14.24 2.09 37.99
CA ARG A 238 -12.88 1.67 37.60
C ARG A 238 -12.28 2.65 36.58
N GLY A 239 -11.00 2.98 36.73
CA GLY A 239 -10.26 3.82 35.79
C GLY A 239 -9.81 3.07 34.54
N LYS A 240 -9.37 3.79 33.51
CA LYS A 240 -8.85 3.23 32.25
C LYS A 240 -7.60 2.38 32.46
N PHE A 241 -6.74 2.72 33.41
CA PHE A 241 -5.60 1.87 33.79
C PHE A 241 -6.06 0.48 34.25
N GLU A 242 -7.06 0.41 35.12
CA GLU A 242 -7.59 -0.88 35.57
C GLU A 242 -8.29 -1.67 34.44
N HIS A 243 -8.88 -0.98 33.46
CA HIS A 243 -9.48 -1.65 32.30
C HIS A 243 -8.43 -2.19 31.33
N ALA A 244 -7.24 -1.57 31.30
CA ALA A 244 -6.12 -1.96 30.44
C ALA A 244 -5.17 -2.97 31.12
N ASP A 245 -5.51 -3.47 32.31
CA ASP A 245 -4.72 -4.45 33.03
C ASP A 245 -4.58 -5.75 32.22
N GLY A 246 -3.34 -6.24 32.07
CA GLY A 246 -2.98 -7.32 31.16
C GLY A 246 -2.97 -6.95 29.66
N GLY A 247 -3.25 -5.69 29.32
CA GLY A 247 -3.42 -5.20 27.96
C GLY A 247 -2.53 -4.01 27.60
N THR A 248 -3.07 -3.06 26.84
CA THR A 248 -2.37 -1.86 26.37
C THR A 248 -3.24 -0.63 26.58
N LEU A 249 -2.68 0.39 27.24
CA LEU A 249 -3.27 1.71 27.37
C LEU A 249 -2.65 2.64 26.33
N PHE A 250 -3.48 3.12 25.41
CA PHE A 250 -3.10 4.12 24.42
C PHE A 250 -3.54 5.51 24.89
N LEU A 251 -2.57 6.39 25.09
CA LEU A 251 -2.77 7.79 25.48
C LEU A 251 -2.55 8.68 24.26
N ASP A 252 -3.61 9.21 23.65
CA ASP A 252 -3.50 10.16 22.54
C ASP A 252 -3.45 11.60 23.07
N GLU A 253 -2.65 12.43 22.41
CA GLU A 253 -2.45 13.84 22.73
C GLU A 253 -1.96 14.09 24.17
N VAL A 254 -0.95 13.31 24.62
CA VAL A 254 -0.38 13.43 25.99
C VAL A 254 0.23 14.80 26.31
N SER A 255 0.54 15.59 25.29
CA SER A 255 1.00 16.97 25.41
C SER A 255 -0.03 17.92 26.03
N ASP A 256 -1.30 17.54 26.04
CA ASP A 256 -2.40 18.35 26.58
C ASP A 256 -2.75 18.00 28.03
N LEU A 257 -1.97 17.12 28.67
CA LEU A 257 -2.11 16.81 30.09
C LEU A 257 -1.67 17.99 30.97
N SER A 258 -2.46 18.31 31.98
CA SER A 258 -2.06 19.29 33.00
C SER A 258 -0.93 18.76 33.88
N MET A 259 -0.19 19.66 34.52
CA MET A 259 0.96 19.30 35.37
C MET A 259 0.58 18.35 36.52
N ALA A 260 -0.64 18.47 37.06
CA ALA A 260 -1.16 17.57 38.09
C ALA A 260 -1.42 16.15 37.53
N ALA A 261 -2.06 16.06 36.37
CA ALA A 261 -2.30 14.79 35.68
C ALA A 261 -0.97 14.12 35.27
N GLN A 262 0.01 14.89 34.80
CA GLN A 262 1.37 14.41 34.49
C GLN A 262 2.04 13.78 35.73
N ALA A 263 1.93 14.41 36.91
CA ALA A 263 2.50 13.87 38.15
C ALA A 263 1.86 12.54 38.58
N LYS A 264 0.53 12.40 38.42
CA LYS A 264 -0.17 11.14 38.72
C LYS A 264 0.16 10.05 37.70
N LEU A 265 0.22 10.41 36.42
CA LEU A 265 0.61 9.50 35.35
C LEU A 265 2.03 8.96 35.58
N LEU A 266 2.96 9.82 35.99
CA LEU A 266 4.31 9.43 36.34
C LEU A 266 4.34 8.36 37.45
N ARG A 267 3.58 8.57 38.54
CA ARG A 267 3.49 7.58 39.64
C ARG A 267 2.94 6.24 39.15
N ALA A 268 1.88 6.28 38.34
CA ALA A 268 1.29 5.06 37.79
C ALA A 268 2.24 4.26 36.90
N ILE A 269 3.07 4.95 36.11
CA ILE A 269 4.07 4.32 35.23
C ILE A 269 5.29 3.81 36.02
N GLN A 270 5.70 4.52 37.07
CA GLN A 270 6.88 4.16 37.87
C GLN A 270 6.63 2.95 38.77
N ASP A 271 5.52 2.97 39.52
CA ASP A 271 5.23 1.98 40.55
C ASP A 271 4.39 0.82 40.01
N PHE A 272 3.85 0.95 38.80
CA PHE A 272 2.84 0.05 38.24
C PHE A 272 1.66 -0.14 39.21
N THR A 273 1.30 0.92 39.91
CA THR A 273 0.18 0.96 40.85
C THR A 273 -0.72 2.14 40.57
N VAL A 274 -2.01 1.95 40.78
CA VAL A 274 -3.02 2.99 40.61
C VAL A 274 -3.83 3.13 41.89
N GLU A 275 -4.00 4.37 42.30
CA GLU A 275 -4.90 4.77 43.39
C GLU A 275 -6.09 5.50 42.78
N ARG A 276 -7.30 5.07 43.14
CA ARG A 276 -8.53 5.75 42.71
C ARG A 276 -8.64 7.12 43.38
N VAL A 277 -9.27 8.06 42.69
CA VAL A 277 -9.49 9.40 43.23
C VAL A 277 -10.31 9.31 44.53
N GLY A 278 -9.76 9.83 45.63
CA GLY A 278 -10.38 9.81 46.96
C GLY A 278 -10.26 8.50 47.73
N GLY A 279 -9.53 7.51 47.20
CA GLY A 279 -9.20 6.28 47.89
C GLY A 279 -7.72 6.20 48.26
N ASN A 280 -7.39 5.34 49.23
CA ASN A 280 -6.00 5.11 49.68
C ASN A 280 -5.49 3.71 49.32
N CYS A 281 -6.29 2.93 48.58
CA CYS A 281 -5.96 1.56 48.22
C CYS A 281 -5.22 1.52 46.88
N ALA A 282 -3.89 1.37 46.92
CA ALA A 282 -3.09 1.15 45.72
C ALA A 282 -3.35 -0.25 45.13
N ARG A 283 -3.60 -0.31 43.82
CA ARG A 283 -3.76 -1.56 43.07
C ARG A 283 -2.64 -1.71 42.07
N ARG A 284 -1.93 -2.84 42.10
CA ARG A 284 -0.92 -3.16 41.10
C ARG A 284 -1.59 -3.48 39.76
N ILE A 285 -1.01 -2.98 38.68
CA ILE A 285 -1.46 -3.16 37.30
C ILE A 285 -0.28 -3.62 36.42
N ASP A 286 -0.55 -4.42 35.39
CA ASP A 286 0.42 -4.78 34.36
C ASP A 286 -0.10 -4.32 32.99
N THR A 287 0.21 -3.08 32.64
CA THR A 287 -0.29 -2.45 31.42
C THR A 287 0.86 -1.90 30.59
N ARG A 288 0.87 -2.23 29.30
CA ARG A 288 1.78 -1.58 28.34
C ARG A 288 1.28 -0.19 28.00
N ILE A 289 2.16 0.81 28.05
CA ILE A 289 1.82 2.19 27.70
C ILE A 289 2.30 2.51 26.29
N VAL A 290 1.38 3.02 25.47
CA VAL A 290 1.68 3.64 24.17
C VAL A 290 1.14 5.06 24.22
N ALA A 291 2.02 6.05 24.13
CA ALA A 291 1.66 7.46 24.12
C ALA A 291 1.77 8.03 22.70
N ALA A 292 0.91 9.00 22.37
CA ALA A 292 0.98 9.73 21.13
C ALA A 292 0.87 11.23 21.37
N THR A 293 1.54 12.01 20.51
CA THR A 293 1.48 13.47 20.54
C THR A 293 1.55 14.07 19.14
N ASN A 294 1.00 15.27 18.99
CA ASN A 294 1.11 16.12 17.81
C ASN A 294 2.22 17.18 17.92
N ARG A 295 2.79 17.37 19.12
CA ARG A 295 3.85 18.34 19.42
C ARG A 295 5.07 17.61 19.97
N PRO A 296 6.29 17.98 19.57
CA PRO A 296 7.49 17.36 20.11
C PRO A 296 7.56 17.60 21.63
N LEU A 297 7.57 16.52 22.42
CA LEU A 297 7.55 16.64 23.88
C LEU A 297 8.84 17.29 24.42
N ALA A 298 9.97 17.09 23.72
CA ALA A 298 11.24 17.70 24.08
C ALA A 298 11.14 19.24 24.15
N GLU A 299 10.47 19.88 23.18
CA GLU A 299 10.28 21.33 23.18
C GLU A 299 9.37 21.79 24.34
N LEU A 300 8.33 21.00 24.68
CA LEU A 300 7.44 21.30 25.80
C LEU A 300 8.16 21.17 27.16
N VAL A 301 9.14 20.27 27.26
CA VAL A 301 10.00 20.14 28.43
C VAL A 301 10.88 21.39 28.61
N GLU A 302 11.48 21.88 27.53
CA GLU A 302 12.30 23.12 27.56
C GLU A 302 11.48 24.34 27.97
N GLN A 303 10.20 24.39 27.57
CA GLN A 303 9.26 25.45 27.93
C GLN A 303 8.66 25.31 29.35
N GLY A 304 8.97 24.22 30.07
CA GLY A 304 8.42 23.96 31.39
C GLY A 304 6.93 23.57 31.40
N LEU A 305 6.36 23.24 30.25
CA LEU A 305 4.96 22.80 30.08
C LEU A 305 4.79 21.29 30.21
N PHE A 306 5.90 20.55 30.13
CA PHE A 306 5.92 19.10 30.31
C PHE A 306 7.03 18.68 31.26
N ARG A 307 6.75 17.73 32.15
CA ARG A 307 7.74 17.27 33.12
C ARG A 307 8.82 16.42 32.46
N THR A 308 10.08 16.75 32.75
CA THR A 308 11.25 16.02 32.25
C THR A 308 11.27 14.56 32.69
N ASP A 309 10.87 14.26 33.93
CA ASP A 309 10.82 12.90 34.47
C ASP A 309 9.80 12.00 33.77
N LEU A 310 8.63 12.54 33.44
CA LEU A 310 7.60 11.85 32.67
C LEU A 310 8.03 11.65 31.22
N PHE A 311 8.66 12.64 30.59
CA PHE A 311 9.19 12.53 29.24
C PHE A 311 10.11 11.31 29.10
N TYR A 312 11.10 11.18 29.99
CA TYR A 312 12.03 10.04 29.95
C TYR A 312 11.37 8.67 30.22
N ARG A 313 10.22 8.63 30.90
CA ARG A 313 9.45 7.39 31.11
C ARG A 313 8.57 7.03 29.92
N LEU A 314 8.06 8.02 29.19
CA LEU A 314 7.25 7.81 27.99
C LEU A 314 8.11 7.53 26.75
N SER A 315 9.26 8.18 26.62
CA SER A 315 10.20 8.04 25.50
C SER A 315 11.07 6.77 25.60
N GLY A 316 10.46 5.61 25.78
CA GLY A 316 11.17 4.32 25.76
C GLY A 316 11.64 3.97 24.35
N VAL A 317 10.70 3.92 23.40
CA VAL A 317 10.99 3.83 21.97
C VAL A 317 10.15 4.85 21.21
N GLU A 318 10.82 5.68 20.41
CA GLU A 318 10.17 6.69 19.59
C GLU A 318 9.83 6.14 18.20
N ILE A 319 8.64 6.49 17.72
CA ILE A 319 8.13 6.21 16.38
C ILE A 319 7.55 7.49 15.79
N CYS A 320 8.17 8.00 14.73
CA CYS A 320 7.67 9.17 14.01
C CYS A 320 6.79 8.73 12.84
N VAL A 321 5.54 9.17 12.82
CA VAL A 321 4.62 8.94 11.70
C VAL A 321 4.71 10.12 10.72
N PRO A 322 5.11 9.87 9.46
CA PRO A 322 5.30 10.94 8.49
C PRO A 322 3.95 11.58 8.10
N PRO A 323 3.91 12.91 7.90
CA PRO A 323 2.75 13.55 7.33
C PRO A 323 2.55 13.15 5.86
N LEU A 324 1.31 13.25 5.38
CA LEU A 324 0.89 12.77 4.07
C LEU A 324 1.67 13.44 2.92
N ARG A 325 2.03 14.72 3.05
CA ARG A 325 2.87 15.45 2.09
C ARG A 325 4.29 14.88 1.90
N ARG A 326 4.80 14.12 2.87
CA ARG A 326 6.11 13.42 2.76
C ARG A 326 5.98 12.01 2.15
N ARG A 327 4.75 11.54 1.90
CA ARG A 327 4.44 10.22 1.33
C ARG A 327 3.39 10.33 0.21
N LYS A 328 3.61 11.24 -0.73
CA LYS A 328 2.64 11.55 -1.81
C LYS A 328 2.26 10.35 -2.67
N SER A 329 3.15 9.36 -2.83
CA SER A 329 2.86 8.11 -3.53
C SER A 329 1.70 7.32 -2.91
N ASP A 330 1.50 7.44 -1.60
CA ASP A 330 0.50 6.68 -0.86
C ASP A 330 -0.90 7.32 -0.95
N ILE A 331 -1.01 8.56 -1.44
CA ILE A 331 -2.29 9.28 -1.57
C ILE A 331 -3.25 8.52 -2.48
N LEU A 332 -2.75 7.96 -3.58
CA LEU A 332 -3.57 7.22 -4.53
C LEU A 332 -4.08 5.90 -3.92
N GLU A 333 -3.23 5.17 -3.21
CA GLU A 333 -3.62 3.93 -2.52
C GLU A 333 -4.66 4.21 -1.44
N LEU A 334 -4.46 5.27 -0.65
CA LEU A 334 -5.43 5.71 0.36
C LEU A 334 -6.77 6.11 -0.28
N ALA A 335 -6.74 6.88 -1.38
CA ALA A 335 -7.96 7.27 -2.07
C ALA A 335 -8.73 6.05 -2.60
N GLN A 336 -8.03 5.08 -3.21
CA GLN A 336 -8.63 3.83 -3.67
C GLN A 336 -9.21 3.03 -2.50
N TYR A 337 -8.49 2.95 -1.38
CA TYR A 337 -8.97 2.27 -0.17
C TYR A 337 -10.26 2.90 0.37
N PHE A 338 -10.34 4.23 0.44
CA PHE A 338 -11.55 4.92 0.90
C PHE A 338 -12.71 4.73 -0.09
N LEU A 339 -12.47 4.82 -1.40
CA LEU A 339 -13.50 4.56 -2.41
C LEU A 339 -14.05 3.13 -2.35
N ALA A 340 -13.16 2.15 -2.13
CA ALA A 340 -13.53 0.74 -2.00
C ALA A 340 -14.47 0.49 -0.81
N ARG A 341 -14.28 1.23 0.30
CA ARG A 341 -15.17 1.15 1.48
C ARG A 341 -16.61 1.61 1.20
N HIS A 342 -16.83 2.35 0.12
CA HIS A 342 -18.15 2.80 -0.33
C HIS A 342 -18.68 2.04 -1.56
N GLU A 343 -18.12 0.86 -1.86
CA GLU A 343 -18.51 -0.01 -3.00
C GLU A 343 -19.97 -0.47 -2.99
N GLY A 344 -20.71 -0.33 -1.88
CA GLY A 344 -22.16 -0.54 -1.84
C GLY A 344 -22.95 0.33 -2.84
N ARG A 345 -22.32 1.37 -3.41
CA ARG A 345 -22.85 2.23 -4.48
C ARG A 345 -22.42 1.80 -5.90
N GLY A 346 -21.65 0.71 -6.02
CA GLY A 346 -20.95 0.28 -7.23
C GLY A 346 -19.48 0.72 -7.23
N ARG A 347 -18.68 0.19 -8.17
CA ARG A 347 -17.26 0.52 -8.29
C ARG A 347 -17.09 2.02 -8.61
N LEU A 348 -16.50 2.75 -7.65
CA LEU A 348 -16.18 4.17 -7.80
C LEU A 348 -14.77 4.33 -8.38
N THR A 349 -14.60 5.31 -9.26
CA THR A 349 -13.31 5.64 -9.88
C THR A 349 -13.05 7.14 -9.81
N MET A 350 -11.82 7.56 -10.08
CA MET A 350 -11.45 8.98 -10.16
C MET A 350 -10.90 9.31 -11.55
N THR A 351 -11.15 10.52 -12.03
CA THR A 351 -10.46 11.05 -13.21
C THR A 351 -8.99 11.33 -12.92
N ALA A 352 -8.14 11.32 -13.96
CA ALA A 352 -6.73 11.65 -13.83
C ALA A 352 -6.51 13.05 -13.23
N ALA A 353 -7.30 14.04 -13.68
CA ALA A 353 -7.20 15.40 -13.16
C ALA A 353 -7.58 15.48 -11.67
N ALA A 354 -8.53 14.67 -11.20
CA ALA A 354 -8.88 14.61 -9.78
C ALA A 354 -7.73 13.99 -8.96
N ILE A 355 -7.09 12.94 -9.46
CA ILE A 355 -5.91 12.32 -8.83
C ILE A 355 -4.76 13.32 -8.74
N ASP A 356 -4.48 14.05 -9.83
CA ASP A 356 -3.40 15.03 -9.82
C ASP A 356 -3.66 16.16 -8.82
N ALA A 357 -4.91 16.62 -8.70
CA ALA A 357 -5.30 17.62 -7.70
C ALA A 357 -5.08 17.11 -6.27
N LEU A 358 -5.38 15.83 -5.99
CA LEU A 358 -5.09 15.22 -4.69
C LEU A 358 -3.57 15.18 -4.40
N ILE A 359 -2.74 14.84 -5.38
CA ILE A 359 -1.28 14.73 -5.22
C ILE A 359 -0.64 16.13 -5.04
N ALA A 360 -1.18 17.14 -5.73
CA ALA A 360 -0.66 18.50 -5.69
C ALA A 360 -0.83 19.16 -4.31
N TYR A 361 -1.92 18.83 -3.60
CA TYR A 361 -2.23 19.41 -2.31
C TYR A 361 -1.34 18.90 -1.17
N ASP A 362 -1.13 19.74 -0.15
CA ASP A 362 -0.19 19.47 0.95
C ASP A 362 -0.82 18.77 2.16
N TRP A 363 -2.15 18.63 2.18
CA TRP A 363 -2.89 17.87 3.20
C TRP A 363 -2.55 18.26 4.65
N PRO A 364 -2.85 19.50 5.08
CA PRO A 364 -2.58 19.93 6.46
C PRO A 364 -3.30 19.07 7.52
N GLY A 365 -4.47 18.51 7.21
CA GLY A 365 -5.18 17.55 8.07
C GLY A 365 -4.89 16.08 7.75
N ASN A 366 -3.85 15.82 6.93
CA ASN A 366 -3.33 14.50 6.60
C ASN A 366 -4.42 13.52 6.11
N VAL A 367 -4.39 12.27 6.59
CA VAL A 367 -5.28 11.20 6.13
C VAL A 367 -6.72 11.45 6.55
N ARG A 368 -6.95 12.07 7.72
CA ARG A 368 -8.29 12.42 8.20
C ARG A 368 -8.98 13.45 7.29
N GLU A 369 -8.24 14.43 6.79
CA GLU A 369 -8.75 15.39 5.81
C GLU A 369 -9.05 14.70 4.48
N LEU A 370 -8.14 13.84 3.99
CA LEU A 370 -8.34 13.07 2.76
C LEU A 370 -9.60 12.20 2.82
N GLU A 371 -9.79 11.45 3.90
CA GLU A 371 -10.98 10.60 4.11
C GLU A 371 -12.26 11.44 4.09
N ARG A 372 -12.34 12.48 4.91
CA ARG A 372 -13.50 13.38 5.00
C ARG A 372 -13.85 14.03 3.66
N MET A 373 -12.82 14.43 2.92
CA MET A 373 -12.97 15.08 1.64
C MET A 373 -13.48 14.12 0.56
N LEU A 374 -12.97 12.89 0.52
CA LEU A 374 -13.45 11.86 -0.38
C LEU A 374 -14.87 11.42 -0.02
N GLU A 375 -15.19 11.26 1.27
CA GLU A 375 -16.57 11.00 1.73
C GLU A 375 -17.54 12.07 1.22
N GLY A 376 -17.14 13.35 1.31
CA GLY A 376 -17.89 14.48 0.75
C GLY A 376 -18.08 14.38 -0.76
N ALA A 377 -17.00 14.13 -1.50
CA ALA A 377 -17.06 13.99 -2.96
C ALA A 377 -17.95 12.81 -3.40
N ILE A 378 -17.90 11.68 -2.69
CA ILE A 378 -18.76 10.50 -2.93
C ILE A 378 -20.23 10.82 -2.65
N ALA A 379 -20.50 11.71 -1.69
CA ALA A 379 -21.87 12.13 -1.36
C ALA A 379 -22.47 13.07 -2.42
N THR A 380 -21.64 13.89 -3.07
CA THR A 380 -22.09 14.87 -4.08
C THR A 380 -21.96 14.41 -5.52
N ALA A 381 -21.16 13.37 -5.79
CA ALA A 381 -20.93 12.89 -7.14
C ALA A 381 -22.23 12.36 -7.78
N GLU A 382 -22.58 12.95 -8.92
CA GLU A 382 -23.73 12.51 -9.74
C GLU A 382 -23.43 11.24 -10.54
N SER A 383 -22.14 10.91 -10.71
CA SER A 383 -21.65 9.77 -11.47
C SER A 383 -20.78 8.84 -10.61
N ARG A 384 -20.51 7.63 -11.12
CA ARG A 384 -19.56 6.69 -10.48
C ARG A 384 -18.09 7.10 -10.63
N THR A 385 -17.81 8.15 -11.40
CA THR A 385 -16.47 8.69 -11.59
C THR A 385 -16.37 10.07 -10.94
N ILE A 386 -15.52 10.20 -9.94
CA ILE A 386 -15.24 11.47 -9.27
C ILE A 386 -14.33 12.32 -10.16
N SER A 387 -14.85 13.46 -10.57
CA SER A 387 -14.18 14.48 -11.35
C SER A 387 -13.52 15.53 -10.45
N VAL A 388 -12.77 16.46 -11.03
CA VAL A 388 -12.19 17.60 -10.30
C VAL A 388 -13.28 18.54 -9.77
N ASP A 389 -14.43 18.63 -10.46
CA ASP A 389 -15.53 19.52 -10.09
C ASP A 389 -16.26 19.05 -8.84
N ASP A 390 -16.22 17.74 -8.56
CA ASP A 390 -16.74 17.12 -7.35
C ASP A 390 -15.85 17.38 -6.11
N LEU A 391 -14.63 17.88 -6.31
CA LEU A 391 -13.70 18.19 -5.23
C LEU A 391 -13.91 19.61 -4.68
N PRO A 392 -13.57 19.89 -3.41
CA PRO A 392 -13.66 21.24 -2.85
C PRO A 392 -12.83 22.27 -3.61
N VAL A 393 -13.25 23.53 -3.57
CA VAL A 393 -12.54 24.65 -4.23
C VAL A 393 -11.10 24.79 -3.74
N SER A 394 -10.81 24.43 -2.48
CA SER A 394 -9.46 24.44 -1.91
C SER A 394 -8.49 23.49 -2.62
N LEU A 395 -8.96 22.30 -3.03
CA LEU A 395 -8.18 21.39 -3.89
C LEU A 395 -8.14 21.86 -5.34
N ARG A 396 -9.23 22.48 -5.80
CA ARG A 396 -9.27 23.06 -7.13
C ARG A 396 -8.24 24.17 -7.26
N GLY A 397 -7.96 25.00 -6.25
CA GLY A 397 -7.12 26.20 -6.32
C GLY A 397 -5.85 26.10 -7.19
N ILE A 398 -5.04 25.04 -7.09
CA ILE A 398 -3.84 24.91 -7.95
C ILE A 398 -4.20 24.66 -9.43
N TYR A 399 -5.28 23.92 -9.70
CA TYR A 399 -5.84 23.67 -11.04
C TYR A 399 -6.77 24.81 -11.52
N GLY A 400 -7.53 25.43 -10.62
CA GLY A 400 -8.56 26.43 -10.82
C GLY A 400 -8.02 27.85 -10.91
N ASP A 401 -6.88 28.14 -10.29
CA ASP A 401 -6.24 29.46 -10.39
C ASP A 401 -5.25 29.52 -11.57
N VAL A 402 -4.75 28.37 -12.04
CA VAL A 402 -3.75 28.31 -13.12
C VAL A 402 -4.31 27.79 -14.45
N LEU A 403 -5.12 26.72 -14.44
CA LEU A 403 -5.61 26.09 -15.68
C LEU A 403 -6.97 26.64 -16.11
N VAL A 404 -7.88 26.99 -15.18
CA VAL A 404 -9.20 27.55 -15.56
C VAL A 404 -9.10 28.93 -16.22
N PRO A 405 -8.28 29.89 -15.74
CA PRO A 405 -8.05 31.14 -16.46
C PRO A 405 -7.38 30.90 -17.81
N ALA A 406 -6.41 29.98 -17.89
CA ALA A 406 -5.76 29.62 -19.14
C ALA A 406 -6.75 29.05 -20.16
N PHE A 407 -7.67 28.19 -19.73
CA PHE A 407 -8.72 27.63 -20.59
C PHE A 407 -9.73 28.70 -21.04
N ARG A 408 -10.16 29.61 -20.15
CA ARG A 408 -11.04 30.73 -20.47
C ARG A 408 -10.40 31.76 -21.41
N LEU A 409 -9.09 31.95 -21.31
CA LEU A 409 -8.31 32.84 -22.17
C LEU A 409 -7.96 32.18 -23.53
N GLY A 410 -8.29 30.90 -23.74
CA GLY A 410 -7.89 30.17 -24.94
C GLY A 410 -6.37 30.00 -25.07
N ASP A 411 -5.65 29.94 -23.94
CA ASP A 411 -4.21 29.76 -23.94
C ASP A 411 -3.86 28.42 -24.60
N THR A 412 -3.08 28.48 -25.67
CA THR A 412 -2.49 27.28 -26.26
C THR A 412 -1.44 26.69 -25.30
N MET A 413 -1.18 25.39 -25.40
CA MET A 413 -0.04 24.74 -24.70
C MET A 413 1.28 25.48 -24.91
N ARG A 414 1.46 26.14 -26.06
CA ARG A 414 2.64 26.95 -26.36
C ARG A 414 2.68 28.25 -25.54
N ALA A 415 1.55 28.91 -25.36
CA ALA A 415 1.43 30.09 -24.52
C ALA A 415 1.65 29.76 -23.04
N TRP A 416 1.06 28.68 -22.56
CA TRP A 416 1.21 28.21 -21.19
C TRP A 416 2.65 27.79 -20.90
N GLY A 417 3.25 26.97 -21.77
CA GLY A 417 4.66 26.58 -21.67
C GLY A 417 5.62 27.78 -21.74
N SER A 418 5.30 28.82 -22.49
CA SER A 418 6.10 30.06 -22.54
C SER A 418 6.06 30.84 -21.23
N ARG A 419 4.88 30.99 -20.61
CA ARG A 419 4.73 31.64 -19.30
C ARG A 419 5.46 30.86 -18.21
N TYR A 420 5.27 29.54 -18.17
CA TYR A 420 5.95 28.67 -17.21
C TYR A 420 7.48 28.69 -17.40
N ALA A 421 7.96 28.66 -18.64
CA ALA A 421 9.40 28.75 -18.93
C ALA A 421 10.03 30.06 -18.47
N ARG A 422 9.32 31.19 -18.56
CA ARG A 422 9.80 32.48 -18.03
C ARG A 422 9.86 32.48 -16.50
N LEU A 423 8.83 31.97 -15.84
CA LEU A 423 8.79 31.87 -14.38
C LEU A 423 9.94 31.01 -13.84
N VAL A 424 10.21 29.86 -14.46
CA VAL A 424 11.31 28.98 -14.05
C VAL A 424 12.67 29.62 -14.34
N LEU A 425 12.81 30.36 -15.43
CA LEU A 425 14.03 31.11 -15.71
C LEU A 425 14.29 32.22 -14.66
N GLU A 426 13.24 32.92 -14.26
CA GLU A 426 13.27 33.96 -13.22
C GLU A 426 13.65 33.38 -11.85
N LYS A 427 13.01 32.27 -11.44
CA LYS A 427 13.36 31.55 -10.19
C LYS A 427 14.81 31.05 -10.16
N ASN A 428 15.40 30.79 -11.33
CA ASN A 428 16.81 30.39 -11.47
C ASN A 428 17.74 31.59 -11.77
N ALA A 429 17.32 32.83 -11.44
CA ALA A 429 18.10 34.06 -11.63
C ALA A 429 18.67 34.24 -13.05
N GLY A 430 17.93 33.80 -14.08
CA GLY A 430 18.34 33.89 -15.48
C GLY A 430 19.28 32.76 -15.95
N ASN A 431 19.60 31.77 -15.11
CA ASN A 431 20.44 30.65 -15.49
C ASN A 431 19.68 29.66 -16.40
N LYS A 432 19.84 29.85 -17.71
CA LYS A 432 19.16 29.04 -18.74
C LYS A 432 19.51 27.55 -18.68
N ARG A 433 20.73 27.17 -18.27
CA ARG A 433 21.12 25.76 -18.16
C ARG A 433 20.40 25.07 -17.00
N GLN A 434 20.28 25.76 -15.88
CA GLN A 434 19.55 25.25 -14.71
C GLN A 434 18.04 25.20 -14.97
N ALA A 435 17.49 26.21 -15.65
CA ALA A 435 16.10 26.22 -16.09
C ALA A 435 15.78 25.06 -17.05
N CYS A 436 16.66 24.73 -18.01
CA CYS A 436 16.48 23.57 -18.89
C CYS A 436 16.45 22.25 -18.12
N ARG A 437 17.32 22.07 -17.12
CA ARG A 437 17.34 20.88 -16.25
C ARG A 437 16.07 20.78 -15.41
N MET A 438 15.60 21.89 -14.87
CA MET A 438 14.40 21.93 -14.02
C MET A 438 13.11 21.69 -14.81
N LEU A 439 13.06 22.15 -16.06
CA LEU A 439 11.93 21.95 -16.98
C LEU A 439 11.99 20.63 -17.74
N ASP A 440 13.12 19.93 -17.67
CA ASP A 440 13.43 18.74 -18.48
C ASP A 440 13.23 18.94 -19.99
N ILE A 441 13.75 20.06 -20.52
CA ILE A 441 13.67 20.40 -21.95
C ILE A 441 15.04 20.79 -22.52
N SER A 442 15.17 20.64 -23.85
CA SER A 442 16.37 21.08 -24.54
C SER A 442 16.54 22.61 -24.50
N TYR A 443 17.78 23.09 -24.61
CA TYR A 443 18.09 24.52 -24.70
C TYR A 443 17.41 25.19 -25.90
N HIS A 444 17.25 24.46 -27.01
CA HIS A 444 16.52 24.95 -28.18
C HIS A 444 15.03 25.14 -27.86
N THR A 445 14.42 24.15 -27.21
CA THR A 445 13.01 24.19 -26.79
C THR A 445 12.76 25.34 -25.81
N LEU A 446 13.64 25.54 -24.83
CA LEU A 446 13.56 26.68 -23.91
C LEU A 446 13.59 28.01 -24.67
N ASN A 447 14.55 28.21 -25.59
CA ASN A 447 14.62 29.44 -26.36
C ASN A 447 13.39 29.63 -27.27
N ALA A 448 12.81 28.55 -27.80
CA ALA A 448 11.58 28.62 -28.59
C ALA A 448 10.37 29.08 -27.75
N TYR A 449 10.29 28.65 -26.48
CA TYR A 449 9.28 29.12 -25.53
C TYR A 449 9.52 30.56 -25.08
N LEU A 450 10.77 30.98 -24.85
CA LEU A 450 11.09 32.34 -24.43
C LEU A 450 10.82 33.38 -25.54
N ARG A 451 11.09 33.00 -26.80
CA ARG A 451 10.82 33.82 -27.99
C ARG A 451 9.33 33.92 -28.33
N TYR A 452 8.51 32.98 -27.86
CA TYR A 452 7.07 32.99 -28.11
C TYR A 452 6.40 34.08 -27.27
N CYS A 453 5.90 35.14 -27.91
CA CYS A 453 5.07 36.14 -27.25
C CYS A 453 3.59 35.78 -27.48
N PRO A 454 2.81 35.44 -26.43
CA PRO A 454 1.38 35.22 -26.61
C PRO A 454 0.74 36.53 -27.09
N ARG A 455 -0.08 36.47 -28.16
CA ARG A 455 -1.00 37.59 -28.43
C ARG A 455 -2.01 37.64 -27.28
N PRO A 456 -2.37 38.83 -26.75
CA PRO A 456 -3.51 38.92 -25.85
C PRO A 456 -4.74 38.37 -26.58
N SER A 457 -5.39 37.37 -26.01
CA SER A 457 -6.70 36.91 -26.46
C SER A 457 -7.63 38.12 -26.42
N ALA A 458 -8.24 38.47 -27.57
CA ALA A 458 -9.22 39.55 -27.63
C ALA A 458 -10.31 39.31 -26.57
N PRO A 459 -10.83 40.36 -25.91
CA PRO A 459 -12.03 40.20 -25.10
C PRO A 459 -13.13 39.74 -26.06
N HIS A 460 -13.75 38.59 -25.77
CA HIS A 460 -15.01 38.21 -26.40
C HIS A 460 -16.06 39.25 -26.00
N ALA A 461 -16.17 40.31 -26.80
CA ALA A 461 -17.40 41.08 -26.88
C ALA A 461 -18.48 40.19 -27.51
N GLU A 462 -19.68 40.26 -26.93
CA GLU A 462 -20.96 39.77 -27.46
C GLU A 462 -21.24 38.26 -27.35
N ALA A 463 -21.71 37.85 -26.16
CA ALA A 463 -22.87 36.95 -26.01
C ALA A 463 -23.47 37.06 -24.59
N VAL A 464 -23.88 38.26 -24.20
CA VAL A 464 -24.92 38.46 -23.17
C VAL A 464 -25.94 39.41 -23.77
N GLY A 465 -26.72 38.86 -24.70
CA GLY A 465 -27.99 39.45 -25.09
C GLY A 465 -29.05 38.98 -24.11
N ASP A 466 -29.63 39.96 -23.42
CA ASP A 466 -30.94 39.95 -22.77
C ASP A 466 -31.30 38.73 -21.92
N LEU A 467 -31.26 38.93 -20.59
CA LEU A 467 -32.47 38.89 -19.79
C LEU A 467 -32.21 39.51 -18.41
N VAL A 468 -33.16 40.37 -18.01
CA VAL A 468 -33.36 40.99 -16.70
C VAL A 468 -32.64 42.32 -16.45
N SER A 469 -33.31 43.39 -16.87
CA SER A 469 -33.28 44.69 -16.19
C SER A 469 -34.46 44.81 -15.20
N PRO A 470 -34.38 45.72 -14.21
CA PRO A 470 -34.98 45.55 -12.90
C PRO A 470 -36.33 46.23 -12.73
N ARG A 471 -37.20 45.63 -11.90
CA ARG A 471 -38.14 46.33 -11.02
C ARG A 471 -38.31 45.55 -9.73
#